data_AF-A0AAU7NPC5-F1
#
_entry.id   AF-A0AAU7NPC5-F1
#
_cell.length_a   1.000
_cell.length_b   1.000
_cell.length_c   1.000
_cell.angle_alpha   90.00
_cell.angle_beta   90.00
_cell.angle_gamma   90.00
#
_symmetry.space_group_name_H-M   'P 1'
#
loop_
_entity.id
_entity.type
_entity.pdbx_description
1 polymer ?
#
loop_
_entity_poly.entity_id
_entity_poly.type
_entity_poly.pdbx_seq_one_letter_code
_entity_poly.pdbx_strand_id
1 'polypeptide(L)'
;MARNNFSEIHPRLTLPNLLTGCRFVAAPFLLWLAWFGYHTAFLVLLGIAFLTDALDGLAARLTNQVTHFGAKLDSWADLATYLSVGFGTWWLWREIVHREDIYVYIIIACYLAPVAVGFIKFGKYASYHTWLAKLSAVSVAIAIYPLFLADIAWPFRVAVLIYAITALEQIAITLTLSEPSSNINSIMQLVNQHSHS
;
A
#
# COMPACT_ATOMS: atom_id res chain seq x y z
N MET A 1 38.09 -25.24 17.69
CA MET A 1 36.84 -25.32 18.48
C MET A 1 36.34 -23.90 18.70
N ALA A 2 35.37 -23.46 17.88
CA ALA A 2 34.48 -22.30 18.10
C ALA A 2 33.56 -22.22 16.88
N ARG A 3 32.44 -22.96 16.95
CA ARG A 3 31.37 -22.96 15.96
C ARG A 3 30.52 -21.72 16.28
N ASN A 4 30.72 -20.62 15.56
CA ASN A 4 29.87 -19.44 15.73
C ASN A 4 28.49 -19.78 15.16
N ASN A 5 27.54 -19.96 16.08
CA ASN A 5 26.12 -20.08 15.82
C ASN A 5 25.62 -18.78 15.16
N PHE A 6 25.65 -18.72 13.84
CA PHE A 6 24.69 -17.87 13.13
C PHE A 6 23.33 -18.50 13.36
N SER A 7 22.53 -17.86 14.22
CA SER A 7 21.12 -18.14 14.41
C SER A 7 20.48 -18.39 13.05
N GLU A 8 20.01 -19.62 12.82
CA GLU A 8 19.11 -19.92 11.71
C GLU A 8 17.88 -19.05 11.91
N ILE A 9 17.83 -17.89 11.23
CA ILE A 9 16.64 -17.07 11.19
C ILE A 9 15.58 -17.94 10.51
N HIS A 10 14.60 -18.43 11.27
CA HIS A 10 13.52 -19.20 10.69
C HIS A 10 12.87 -18.37 9.57
N PRO A 11 12.87 -18.83 8.32
CA PRO A 11 12.53 -18.02 7.14
C PRO A 11 11.07 -17.54 7.09
N ARG A 12 10.28 -17.83 8.12
CA ARG A 12 8.85 -17.52 8.23
C ARG A 12 8.49 -16.66 9.45
N LEU A 13 9.24 -16.76 10.55
CA LEU A 13 8.93 -16.10 11.83
C LEU A 13 9.88 -14.93 12.07
N THR A 14 9.77 -13.91 11.23
CA THR A 14 10.44 -12.62 11.44
C THR A 14 9.43 -11.64 12.05
N LEU A 15 9.90 -10.64 12.81
CA LEU A 15 9.03 -9.60 13.37
C LEU A 15 8.17 -8.91 12.27
N PRO A 16 8.72 -8.57 11.09
CA PRO A 16 7.93 -8.05 9.98
C PRO A 16 6.82 -9.01 9.53
N ASN A 17 7.12 -10.31 9.35
CA ASN A 17 6.13 -11.28 8.89
C ASN A 17 4.96 -11.46 9.87
N LEU A 18 5.24 -11.34 11.18
CA LEU A 18 4.18 -11.39 12.21
C LEU A 18 3.26 -10.18 12.12
N LEU A 19 3.83 -8.98 11.93
CA LEU A 19 3.05 -7.74 11.78
C LEU A 19 2.21 -7.77 10.50
N THR A 20 2.76 -8.22 9.38
CA THR A 20 2.00 -8.46 8.14
C THR A 20 0.90 -9.51 8.34
N GLY A 21 1.17 -10.58 9.09
CA GLY A 21 0.17 -11.59 9.44
C GLY A 21 -0.98 -11.01 10.26
N CYS A 22 -0.68 -10.13 11.23
CA CYS A 22 -1.70 -9.40 11.98
C CYS A 22 -2.58 -8.53 11.07
N ARG A 23 -2.00 -7.84 10.08
CA ARG A 23 -2.77 -7.06 9.08
C ARG A 23 -3.70 -7.96 8.26
N PHE A 24 -3.21 -9.10 7.81
CA PHE A 24 -4.03 -10.07 7.07
C PHE A 24 -5.23 -10.56 7.90
N VAL A 25 -5.06 -10.76 9.21
CA VAL A 25 -6.15 -11.13 10.13
C VAL A 25 -7.05 -9.93 10.48
N ALA A 26 -6.52 -8.71 10.50
CA ALA A 26 -7.31 -7.50 10.75
C ALA A 26 -8.29 -7.20 9.61
N ALA A 27 -7.96 -7.55 8.36
CA ALA A 27 -8.81 -7.33 7.19
C ALA A 27 -10.25 -7.91 7.34
N PRO A 28 -10.47 -9.20 7.63
CA PRO A 28 -11.82 -9.71 7.86
C PRO A 28 -12.50 -9.09 9.10
N PHE A 29 -11.74 -8.67 10.11
CA PHE A 29 -12.29 -8.00 11.29
C PHE A 29 -12.76 -6.57 10.97
N LEU A 30 -12.07 -5.85 10.07
CA LEU A 30 -12.55 -4.57 9.52
C LEU A 30 -13.91 -4.75 8.82
N LEU A 31 -14.05 -5.77 7.97
CA LEU A 31 -15.33 -6.06 7.31
C LEU A 31 -16.42 -6.45 8.30
N TRP A 32 -16.10 -7.22 9.33
CA TRP A 32 -17.03 -7.57 10.40
C TRP A 32 -17.51 -6.30 11.12
N LEU A 33 -16.61 -5.42 11.55
CA LEU A 33 -16.97 -4.15 12.18
C LEU A 33 -17.85 -3.28 11.27
N ALA A 34 -17.52 -3.23 9.98
CA ALA A 34 -18.30 -2.49 9.00
C ALA A 34 -19.72 -3.07 8.81
N TRP A 35 -19.84 -4.40 8.77
CA TRP A 35 -21.12 -5.08 8.63
C TRP A 35 -22.07 -4.80 9.79
N PHE A 36 -21.53 -4.73 11.02
CA PHE A 36 -22.32 -4.43 12.22
C PHE A 36 -22.49 -2.93 12.50
N GLY A 37 -21.97 -2.05 11.62
CA GLY A 37 -22.16 -0.60 11.77
C GLY A 37 -21.27 0.05 12.83
N TYR A 38 -20.13 -0.54 13.20
CA TYR A 38 -19.23 0.01 14.21
C TYR A 38 -18.23 1.02 13.61
N HIS A 39 -18.70 2.23 13.28
CA HIS A 39 -17.91 3.29 12.62
C HIS A 39 -16.59 3.61 13.34
N THR A 40 -16.63 3.91 14.64
CA THR A 40 -15.44 4.31 15.40
C THR A 40 -14.43 3.18 15.53
N ALA A 41 -14.90 1.97 15.84
CA ALA A 41 -14.03 0.80 15.96
C ALA A 41 -13.35 0.47 14.63
N PHE A 42 -14.07 0.62 13.51
CA PHE A 42 -13.51 0.46 12.17
C PHE A 42 -12.35 1.43 11.93
N LEU A 43 -12.54 2.73 12.20
CA LEU A 43 -11.49 3.74 12.00
C LEU A 43 -10.29 3.53 12.92
N VAL A 44 -10.52 3.14 14.19
CA VAL A 44 -9.43 2.84 15.14
C VAL A 44 -8.63 1.64 14.66
N LEU A 45 -9.29 0.55 14.26
CA LEU A 45 -8.60 -0.63 13.76
C LEU A 45 -7.85 -0.35 12.45
N LEU A 46 -8.44 0.45 11.56
CA LEU A 46 -7.81 0.90 10.33
C LEU A 46 -6.52 1.69 10.62
N GLY A 47 -6.55 2.58 11.61
CA GLY A 47 -5.38 3.31 12.06
C GLY A 47 -4.29 2.43 12.64
N ILE A 48 -4.66 1.43 13.43
CA ILE A 48 -3.71 0.43 13.95
C ILE A 48 -3.09 -0.36 12.79
N ALA A 49 -3.88 -0.75 11.78
CA ALA A 49 -3.39 -1.47 10.61
C ALA A 49 -2.37 -0.64 9.81
N PHE A 50 -2.67 0.63 9.50
CA PHE A 50 -1.74 1.53 8.81
C PHE A 50 -0.47 1.81 9.62
N LEU A 51 -0.60 1.96 10.94
CA LEU A 51 0.58 2.16 11.80
C LEU A 51 1.46 0.89 11.81
N THR A 52 0.84 -0.28 11.85
CA THR A 52 1.54 -1.57 11.86
C THR A 52 2.30 -1.80 10.55
N ASP A 53 1.72 -1.44 9.41
CA ASP A 53 2.36 -1.45 8.09
C ASP A 53 3.60 -0.55 8.04
N ALA A 54 3.48 0.69 8.51
CA ALA A 54 4.63 1.59 8.55
C ALA A 54 5.76 1.02 9.44
N LEU A 55 5.41 0.41 10.58
CA LEU A 55 6.36 -0.17 11.51
C LEU A 55 7.01 -1.45 10.97
N ASP A 56 6.29 -2.31 10.26
CA ASP A 56 6.85 -3.53 9.70
C ASP A 56 7.84 -3.23 8.56
N GLY A 57 7.53 -2.24 7.72
CA GLY A 57 8.42 -1.76 6.68
C GLY A 57 9.69 -1.12 7.24
N LEU A 58 9.59 -0.40 8.36
CA LEU A 58 10.76 0.13 9.08
C LEU A 58 11.57 -0.99 9.74
N ALA A 59 10.91 -1.92 10.43
CA ALA A 59 11.57 -3.05 11.08
C ALA A 59 12.31 -3.94 10.09
N ALA A 60 11.70 -4.24 8.93
CA ALA A 60 12.33 -5.04 7.88
C ALA A 60 13.61 -4.38 7.33
N ARG A 61 13.59 -3.05 7.15
CA ARG A 61 14.76 -2.27 6.69
C ARG A 61 15.88 -2.23 7.74
N LEU A 62 15.52 -2.06 9.01
CA LEU A 62 16.51 -1.96 10.10
C LEU A 62 17.12 -3.31 10.45
N THR A 63 16.35 -4.39 10.32
CA THR A 63 16.80 -5.74 10.69
C THR A 63 17.39 -6.54 9.52
N ASN A 64 17.32 -6.02 8.29
CA ASN A 64 17.68 -6.74 7.05
C ASN A 64 16.96 -8.10 6.90
N GLN A 65 15.78 -8.26 7.49
CA GLN A 65 15.00 -9.51 7.49
C GLN A 65 13.97 -9.56 6.36
N VAL A 66 14.41 -9.33 5.11
CA VAL A 66 13.54 -9.41 3.93
C VAL A 66 13.48 -10.86 3.46
N THR A 67 12.29 -11.46 3.45
CA THR A 67 12.07 -12.85 3.01
C THR A 67 11.11 -12.91 1.82
N HIS A 68 11.32 -13.85 0.89
CA HIS A 68 10.40 -14.04 -0.25
C HIS A 68 8.98 -14.41 0.20
N PHE A 69 8.86 -15.18 1.30
CA PHE A 69 7.57 -15.49 1.90
C PHE A 69 6.88 -14.24 2.46
N GLY A 70 7.63 -13.41 3.21
CA GLY A 70 7.14 -12.14 3.73
C GLY A 70 6.63 -11.21 2.64
N ALA A 71 7.40 -11.03 1.56
CA ALA A 71 7.00 -10.20 0.42
C ALA A 71 5.68 -10.68 -0.24
N LYS A 72 5.48 -12.00 -0.36
CA LYS A 72 4.23 -12.55 -0.87
C LYS A 72 3.07 -12.34 0.11
N LEU A 73 3.30 -12.60 1.40
CA LEU A 73 2.29 -12.40 2.45
C LEU A 73 1.85 -10.93 2.51
N ASP A 74 2.79 -10.01 2.37
CA ASP A 74 2.59 -8.55 2.33
C ASP A 74 1.66 -8.16 1.19
N SER A 75 1.93 -8.64 -0.02
CA SER A 75 1.04 -8.40 -1.17
C SER A 75 -0.40 -8.89 -0.95
N TRP A 76 -0.58 -10.04 -0.28
CA TRP A 76 -1.91 -10.55 0.06
C TRP A 76 -2.58 -9.77 1.19
N ALA A 77 -1.82 -9.34 2.20
CA ALA A 77 -2.30 -8.52 3.30
C ALA A 77 -2.74 -7.14 2.83
N ASP A 78 -1.97 -6.51 1.94
CA ASP A 78 -2.30 -5.24 1.33
C ASP A 78 -3.59 -5.34 0.51
N LEU A 79 -3.70 -6.35 -0.35
CA LEU A 79 -4.90 -6.57 -1.15
C LEU A 79 -6.13 -6.80 -0.25
N ALA A 80 -6.02 -7.64 0.77
CA ALA A 80 -7.09 -7.90 1.71
C ALA A 80 -7.50 -6.62 2.47
N THR A 81 -6.53 -5.80 2.87
CA THR A 81 -6.77 -4.53 3.57
C THR A 81 -7.46 -3.52 2.67
N TYR A 82 -6.99 -3.33 1.43
CA TYR A 82 -7.61 -2.41 0.47
C TYR A 82 -9.05 -2.80 0.13
N LEU A 83 -9.32 -4.09 -0.08
CA LEU A 83 -10.68 -4.58 -0.28
C LEU A 83 -11.55 -4.32 0.97
N SER A 84 -11.00 -4.57 2.16
CA SER A 84 -11.72 -4.35 3.42
C SER A 84 -12.03 -2.88 3.66
N VAL A 85 -11.12 -1.97 3.30
CA VAL A 85 -11.34 -0.53 3.35
C VAL A 85 -12.41 -0.12 2.34
N GLY A 86 -12.30 -0.56 1.08
CA GLY A 86 -13.27 -0.22 0.03
C GLY A 86 -14.69 -0.67 0.37
N PHE A 87 -14.89 -1.95 0.68
CA PHE A 87 -16.21 -2.46 1.06
C PHE A 87 -16.68 -1.93 2.42
N GLY A 88 -15.79 -1.84 3.40
CA GLY A 88 -16.14 -1.37 4.73
C GLY A 88 -16.61 0.08 4.73
N THR A 89 -15.91 0.94 4.00
CA THR A 89 -16.31 2.35 3.84
C THR A 89 -17.61 2.51 3.06
N TRP A 90 -17.82 1.70 2.01
CA TRP A 90 -19.09 1.65 1.27
C TRP A 90 -20.27 1.24 2.15
N TRP A 91 -20.09 0.27 3.06
CA TRP A 91 -21.14 -0.16 3.98
C TRP A 91 -21.44 0.87 5.07
N LEU A 92 -20.41 1.47 5.67
CA LEU A 92 -20.55 2.37 6.81
C LEU A 92 -20.95 3.80 6.42
N TRP A 93 -20.43 4.32 5.30
CA TRP A 93 -20.61 5.71 4.87
C TRP A 93 -21.05 5.81 3.40
N ARG A 94 -22.06 5.02 3.03
CA ARG A 94 -22.59 4.95 1.65
C ARG A 94 -22.84 6.32 1.02
N GLU A 95 -23.44 7.25 1.76
CA GLU A 95 -23.75 8.61 1.25
C GLU A 95 -22.47 9.39 0.90
N ILE A 96 -21.50 9.42 1.83
CA ILE A 96 -20.21 10.11 1.64
C ILE A 96 -19.45 9.50 0.46
N VAL A 97 -19.42 8.16 0.38
CA VAL A 97 -18.75 7.44 -0.71
C VAL A 97 -19.40 7.78 -2.06
N HIS A 98 -20.73 7.74 -2.16
CA HIS A 98 -21.42 8.09 -3.41
C HIS A 98 -21.22 9.54 -3.83
N ARG A 99 -21.18 10.47 -2.86
CA ARG A 99 -20.90 11.88 -3.15
C ARG A 99 -19.51 12.07 -3.76
N GLU A 100 -18.55 11.21 -3.41
CA GLU A 100 -17.17 11.25 -3.89
C GLU A 100 -16.87 10.16 -4.94
N ASP A 101 -17.89 9.58 -5.60
CA ASP A 101 -17.76 8.45 -6.54
C ASP A 101 -16.68 8.70 -7.60
N ILE A 102 -16.59 9.91 -8.16
CA ILE A 102 -15.55 10.30 -9.12
C ILE A 102 -14.15 10.04 -8.55
N TYR A 103 -13.88 10.46 -7.31
CA TYR A 103 -12.57 10.31 -6.68
C TYR A 103 -12.31 8.85 -6.28
N VAL A 104 -13.35 8.11 -5.92
CA VAL A 104 -13.27 6.66 -5.67
C VAL A 104 -12.92 5.89 -6.95
N TYR A 105 -13.54 6.23 -8.08
CA TYR A 105 -13.16 5.61 -9.37
C TYR A 105 -11.76 5.99 -9.81
N ILE A 106 -11.33 7.23 -9.57
CA ILE A 106 -9.96 7.66 -9.85
C ILE A 106 -8.95 6.85 -9.02
N ILE A 107 -9.15 6.71 -7.70
CA ILE A 107 -8.19 5.97 -6.87
C ILE A 107 -8.11 4.49 -7.27
N ILE A 108 -9.24 3.87 -7.60
CA ILE A 108 -9.29 2.49 -8.12
C ILE A 108 -8.55 2.39 -9.47
N ALA A 109 -8.81 3.31 -10.40
CA ALA A 109 -8.14 3.33 -11.69
C ALA A 109 -6.63 3.56 -11.56
N CYS A 110 -6.20 4.45 -10.66
CA CYS A 110 -4.80 4.73 -10.36
C CYS A 110 -4.09 3.55 -9.67
N TYR A 111 -4.81 2.70 -8.94
CA TYR A 111 -4.27 1.46 -8.41
C TYR A 111 -4.12 0.39 -9.51
N LEU A 112 -5.15 0.22 -10.35
CA LEU A 112 -5.19 -0.85 -11.36
C LEU A 112 -4.33 -0.56 -12.60
N ALA A 113 -4.26 0.70 -13.05
CA ALA A 113 -3.58 1.04 -14.30
C ALA A 113 -2.08 0.74 -14.30
N PRO A 114 -1.28 1.14 -13.27
CA PRO A 114 0.14 0.78 -13.21
C PRO A 114 0.36 -0.73 -13.14
N VAL A 115 -0.48 -1.44 -12.39
CA VAL A 115 -0.44 -2.91 -12.28
C VAL A 115 -0.70 -3.56 -13.64
N ALA A 116 -1.73 -3.12 -14.36
CA ALA A 116 -2.07 -3.63 -15.68
C ALA A 116 -0.94 -3.37 -16.70
N VAL A 117 -0.37 -2.16 -16.72
CA VAL A 117 0.74 -1.83 -17.62
C VAL A 117 1.99 -2.67 -17.29
N GLY A 118 2.29 -2.87 -16.00
CA GLY A 118 3.37 -3.76 -15.56
C GLY A 118 3.18 -5.20 -16.02
N PHE A 119 1.97 -5.74 -15.89
CA PHE A 119 1.63 -7.08 -16.36
C PHE A 119 1.72 -7.22 -17.88
N ILE A 120 1.19 -6.25 -18.64
CA ILE A 120 1.24 -6.28 -20.11
C ILE A 120 2.68 -6.25 -20.61
N LYS A 121 3.54 -5.43 -20.00
CA LYS A 121 4.91 -5.26 -20.45
C LYS A 121 5.85 -6.37 -20.01
N PHE A 122 5.77 -6.80 -18.75
CA PHE A 122 6.75 -7.73 -18.15
C PHE A 122 6.19 -9.12 -17.85
N GLY A 123 4.88 -9.33 -18.01
CA GLY A 123 4.21 -10.57 -17.62
C GLY A 123 4.21 -10.83 -16.10
N LYS A 124 4.56 -9.82 -15.29
CA LYS A 124 4.72 -9.93 -13.83
C LYS A 124 4.22 -8.67 -13.13
N TYR A 125 3.88 -8.81 -11.85
CA TYR A 125 3.54 -7.68 -10.97
C TYR A 125 4.77 -6.79 -10.77
N ALA A 126 4.73 -5.58 -11.32
CA ALA A 126 5.78 -4.58 -11.15
C ALA A 126 5.37 -3.62 -10.03
N SER A 127 6.03 -3.73 -8.87
CA SER A 127 5.83 -2.81 -7.74
C SER A 127 7.05 -1.90 -7.62
N TYR A 128 6.82 -0.59 -7.67
CA TYR A 128 7.87 0.42 -7.54
C TYR A 128 7.71 1.18 -6.23
N HIS A 129 8.77 1.18 -5.42
CA HIS A 129 8.79 1.90 -4.16
C HIS A 129 9.34 3.33 -4.32
N THR A 130 8.65 4.14 -5.13
CA THR A 130 9.05 5.55 -5.33
C THR A 130 8.76 6.39 -4.09
N TRP A 131 9.49 7.49 -3.93
CA TRP A 131 9.20 8.46 -2.85
C TRP A 131 7.78 9.03 -2.96
N LEU A 132 7.30 9.25 -4.18
CA LEU A 132 5.96 9.75 -4.44
C LEU A 132 4.89 8.73 -4.02
N ALA A 133 5.13 7.44 -4.22
CA ALA A 133 4.24 6.37 -3.77
C ALA A 133 4.09 6.31 -2.25
N LYS A 134 5.17 6.55 -1.51
CA LYS A 134 5.10 6.66 -0.03
C LYS A 134 4.30 7.89 0.39
N LEU A 135 4.56 9.04 -0.24
CA LEU A 135 3.85 10.29 0.06
C LEU A 135 2.35 10.16 -0.20
N SER A 136 1.96 9.57 -1.33
CA SER A 136 0.56 9.42 -1.71
C SER A 136 -0.16 8.42 -0.82
N ALA A 137 0.46 7.30 -0.46
CA ALA A 137 -0.09 6.35 0.50
C ALA A 137 -0.37 6.99 1.87
N VAL A 138 0.61 7.72 2.43
CA VAL A 138 0.45 8.44 3.71
C VAL A 138 -0.62 9.52 3.60
N SER A 139 -0.66 10.23 2.49
CA SER A 139 -1.65 11.29 2.25
C SER A 139 -3.07 10.73 2.22
N VAL A 140 -3.31 9.61 1.52
CA VAL A 140 -4.62 8.92 1.50
C VAL A 140 -4.98 8.40 2.89
N ALA A 141 -4.04 7.74 3.58
CA ALA A 141 -4.26 7.19 4.92
C ALA A 141 -4.70 8.26 5.93
N ILE A 142 -4.08 9.45 5.89
CA ILE A 142 -4.45 10.57 6.77
C ILE A 142 -5.77 11.22 6.32
N ALA A 143 -5.98 11.40 5.01
CA ALA A 143 -7.12 12.11 4.47
C ALA A 143 -8.47 11.38 4.64
N ILE A 144 -8.44 10.06 4.87
CA ILE A 144 -9.62 9.24 5.16
C ILE A 144 -10.29 9.65 6.49
N TYR A 145 -9.54 10.09 7.49
CA TYR A 145 -10.09 10.48 8.80
C TYR A 145 -10.97 11.74 8.77
N PRO A 146 -10.51 12.90 8.25
CA PRO A 146 -11.36 14.08 8.17
C PRO A 146 -12.58 13.86 7.25
N LEU A 147 -12.46 12.99 6.23
CA LEU A 147 -13.59 12.61 5.38
C LEU A 147 -14.68 11.89 6.20
N PHE A 148 -14.34 10.87 6.98
CA PHE A 148 -15.34 10.05 7.67
C PHE A 148 -15.73 10.54 9.08
N LEU A 149 -14.87 11.30 9.76
CA LEU A 149 -15.16 11.84 11.10
C LEU A 149 -15.82 13.21 11.08
N ALA A 150 -15.53 14.05 10.07
CA ALA A 150 -15.94 15.44 10.03
C ALA A 150 -16.64 15.84 8.73
N ASP A 151 -16.85 14.91 7.81
CA ASP A 151 -17.43 15.14 6.48
C ASP A 151 -16.66 16.17 5.63
N ILE A 152 -15.34 16.29 5.88
CA ILE A 152 -14.46 17.23 5.19
C ILE A 152 -13.77 16.51 4.03
N ALA A 153 -14.28 16.69 2.80
CA ALA A 153 -13.83 15.93 1.63
C ALA A 153 -12.56 16.47 0.93
N TRP A 154 -12.24 17.76 1.07
CA TRP A 154 -11.13 18.37 0.31
C TRP A 154 -9.75 17.69 0.53
N PRO A 155 -9.36 17.22 1.74
CA PRO A 155 -8.09 16.54 1.93
C PRO A 155 -8.03 15.22 1.16
N PHE A 156 -9.15 14.49 1.10
CA PHE A 156 -9.26 13.24 0.34
C PHE A 156 -9.10 13.50 -1.16
N ARG A 157 -9.76 14.53 -1.68
CA ARG A 157 -9.64 14.91 -3.10
C ARG A 157 -8.19 15.26 -3.47
N VAL A 158 -7.51 16.04 -2.64
CA VAL A 158 -6.09 16.39 -2.84
C VAL A 158 -5.21 15.14 -2.78
N ALA A 159 -5.43 14.25 -1.81
CA ALA A 159 -4.69 12.99 -1.71
C ALA A 159 -4.87 12.11 -2.96
N VAL A 160 -6.08 12.04 -3.52
CA VAL A 160 -6.37 11.31 -4.77
C VAL A 160 -5.62 11.91 -5.95
N LEU A 161 -5.50 13.24 -6.05
CA LEU A 161 -4.70 13.89 -7.11
C LEU A 161 -3.21 13.55 -6.97
N ILE A 162 -2.65 13.57 -5.75
CA ILE A 162 -1.26 13.15 -5.50
C ILE A 162 -1.07 11.68 -5.88
N TYR A 163 -2.05 10.83 -5.57
CA TYR A 163 -2.06 9.42 -5.95
C TYR A 163 -2.12 9.23 -7.47
N ALA A 164 -2.87 10.07 -8.19
CA ALA A 164 -2.88 10.04 -9.66
C ALA A 164 -1.53 10.40 -10.27
N ILE A 165 -0.83 11.40 -9.73
CA ILE A 165 0.54 11.74 -10.17
C ILE A 165 1.49 10.56 -9.91
N THR A 166 1.32 9.85 -8.78
CA THR A 166 2.07 8.63 -8.48
C THR A 166 1.85 7.55 -9.53
N ALA A 167 0.59 7.30 -9.89
CA ALA A 167 0.26 6.29 -10.90
C ALA A 167 0.89 6.62 -12.26
N LEU A 168 0.88 7.90 -12.65
CA LEU A 168 1.56 8.36 -13.87
C LEU A 168 3.08 8.15 -13.79
N GLU A 169 3.71 8.44 -12.64
CA GLU A 169 5.14 8.15 -12.42
C GLU A 169 5.43 6.66 -12.58
N GLN A 170 4.64 5.78 -11.95
CA GLN A 170 4.82 4.33 -12.04
C GLN A 170 4.64 3.79 -13.46
N ILE A 171 3.65 4.30 -14.20
CA ILE A 171 3.47 3.94 -15.62
C ILE A 171 4.67 4.40 -16.44
N ALA A 172 5.13 5.64 -16.26
CA ALA A 172 6.28 6.17 -16.98
C ALA A 172 7.55 5.36 -16.68
N ILE A 173 7.82 5.02 -15.42
CA ILE A 173 8.93 4.12 -15.02
C ILE A 173 8.79 2.77 -15.73
N THR A 174 7.59 2.18 -15.71
CA THR A 174 7.33 0.90 -16.38
C THR A 174 7.64 0.97 -17.86
N LEU A 175 7.25 2.06 -18.55
CA LEU A 175 7.50 2.24 -19.96
C LEU A 175 8.99 2.48 -20.28
N THR A 176 9.76 3.09 -19.39
CA THR A 176 11.21 3.32 -19.58
C THR A 176 12.06 2.07 -19.33
N LEU A 177 11.69 1.20 -18.39
CA LEU A 177 12.52 0.04 -18.03
C LEU A 177 12.50 -1.07 -19.10
N SER A 178 13.66 -1.66 -19.38
CA SER A 178 13.78 -2.87 -20.22
C SER A 178 13.52 -4.16 -19.45
N GLU A 179 13.80 -4.19 -18.14
CA GLU A 179 13.59 -5.32 -17.24
C GLU A 179 12.91 -4.87 -15.93
N PRO A 180 12.09 -5.73 -15.30
CA PRO A 180 11.41 -5.38 -14.06
C PRO A 180 12.42 -5.23 -12.91
N SER A 181 12.59 -4.00 -12.42
CA SER A 181 13.42 -3.67 -11.26
C SER A 181 12.58 -2.96 -10.20
N SER A 182 12.63 -3.44 -8.95
CA SER A 182 11.92 -2.86 -7.80
C SER A 182 12.72 -1.75 -7.09
N ASN A 183 13.99 -1.53 -7.48
CA ASN A 183 14.94 -0.66 -6.78
C ASN A 183 15.03 0.74 -7.40
N ILE A 184 13.88 1.38 -7.63
CA ILE A 184 13.78 2.70 -8.28
C ILE A 184 13.12 3.67 -7.31
N ASN A 185 13.88 4.67 -6.88
CA ASN A 185 13.39 5.66 -5.92
C ASN A 185 12.59 6.79 -6.58
N SER A 186 12.85 7.09 -7.86
CA SER A 186 12.13 8.06 -8.68
C SER A 186 12.50 7.90 -10.16
N ILE A 187 11.61 8.34 -11.06
CA ILE A 187 11.88 8.39 -12.51
C ILE A 187 13.09 9.28 -12.86
N MET A 188 13.35 10.33 -12.07
CA MET A 188 14.48 11.24 -12.29
C MET A 188 15.83 10.52 -12.19
N GLN A 189 15.90 9.46 -11.38
CA GLN A 189 17.10 8.66 -11.22
C GLN A 189 17.40 7.83 -12.48
N LEU A 190 16.37 7.37 -13.21
CA LEU A 190 16.53 6.65 -14.48
C LEU A 190 16.93 7.58 -15.61
N VAL A 191 16.31 8.77 -15.70
CA VAL A 191 16.66 9.76 -16.73
C VAL A 191 18.13 10.19 -16.61
N ASN A 192 18.63 10.36 -15.39
CA ASN A 192 20.04 10.68 -15.14
C ASN A 192 21.00 9.51 -15.40
N GLN A 193 20.54 8.26 -15.38
CA GLN A 193 21.39 7.10 -15.72
C GLN A 193 21.54 6.92 -17.23
N HIS A 194 20.51 7.25 -18.02
CA HIS A 194 20.56 7.20 -19.48
C HIS A 194 21.18 8.45 -20.14
N SER A 195 21.24 9.60 -19.45
CA SER A 195 21.93 10.80 -19.96
C SER A 195 23.46 10.75 -19.82
N HIS A 196 24.00 9.74 -19.12
CA HIS A 196 25.44 9.53 -18.93
C HIS A 196 25.97 8.23 -19.57
N SER A 197 25.15 7.55 -20.39
CA SER A 197 25.54 6.42 -21.24
C SER A 197 25.54 6.82 -22.71
#